data_AF-F3ZGN7-F1
#
_entry.id   AF-F3ZGN7-F1
#
_cell.length_a   1.000
_cell.length_b   1.000
_cell.length_c   1.000
_cell.angle_alpha   90.00
_cell.angle_beta   90.00
_cell.angle_gamma   90.00
#
_symmetry.space_group_name_H-M   'P 1'
#
loop_
_entity.id
_entity.type
_entity.pdbx_description
1 polymer ?
#
loop_
_entity_poly.entity_id
_entity_poly.type
_entity_poly.pdbx_seq_one_letter_code
_entity_poly.pdbx_strand_id
1 'polypeptide(L)'
;MPALSTTEELADLLNEAADQVAASLTAPYPTPPTRSYLHPVLGPLAAGPQVAAHLSEQLDTLIDNPGRTLADLFALSSLASALGWYTESLTTLIHAVETICDNTGLPEGSPDSPPLPASTATAPHTLPLASVRAAAALCDIAPDRYAGALASALEAGARLDTECEEIAAGLREDAEALHSPENLAPGGPESLPHLVRALLSRTETVA
;
A
#
# COMPACT_ATOMS: atom_id res chain seq x y z
N MET A 1 -15.70 34.68 -0.16
CA MET A 1 -14.23 34.56 -0.13
C MET A 1 -13.75 34.84 1.28
N PRO A 2 -12.71 34.17 1.80
CA PRO A 2 -11.75 33.32 1.07
C PRO A 2 -11.58 31.91 1.66
N ALA A 3 -10.98 31.01 0.90
CA ALA A 3 -9.96 30.12 1.44
C ALA A 3 -8.89 30.05 0.35
N LEU A 4 -7.90 30.94 0.45
CA LEU A 4 -6.62 30.66 -0.17
C LEU A 4 -5.98 29.72 0.85
N SER A 5 -6.02 28.41 0.60
CA SER A 5 -5.32 27.46 1.45
C SER A 5 -3.88 27.94 1.54
N THR A 6 -3.42 28.22 2.75
CA THR A 6 -2.03 28.65 2.94
C THR A 6 -1.11 27.47 2.61
N THR A 7 0.14 27.75 2.25
CA THR A 7 1.14 26.69 2.03
C THR A 7 1.29 25.78 3.25
N GLU A 8 1.07 26.33 4.46
CA GLU A 8 1.05 25.58 5.70
C GLU A 8 -0.14 24.60 5.76
N GLU A 9 -1.35 25.07 5.46
CA GLU A 9 -2.54 24.21 5.44
C GLU A 9 -2.43 23.09 4.39
N LEU A 10 -1.80 23.37 3.25
CA LEU A 10 -1.52 22.36 2.23
C LEU A 10 -0.47 21.35 2.69
N ALA A 11 0.59 21.79 3.36
CA ALA A 11 1.62 20.91 3.91
C ALA A 11 1.07 20.04 5.05
N ASP A 12 0.25 20.60 5.94
CA ASP A 12 -0.44 19.87 7.00
C ASP A 12 -1.33 18.76 6.43
N LEU A 13 -2.06 19.06 5.34
CA LEU A 13 -2.89 18.09 4.65
C LEU A 13 -2.04 16.93 4.09
N LEU A 14 -0.92 17.21 3.42
CA LEU A 14 -0.03 16.17 2.90
C LEU A 14 0.61 15.33 4.02
N ASN A 15 0.96 15.95 5.16
CA ASN A 15 1.46 15.22 6.33
C ASN A 15 0.37 14.34 6.96
N GLU A 16 -0.86 14.82 7.07
CA GLU A 16 -2.00 14.01 7.55
C GLU A 16 -2.23 12.79 6.63
N ALA A 17 -2.21 13.00 5.31
CA ALA A 17 -2.29 11.92 4.33
C ALA A 17 -1.16 10.88 4.55
N ALA A 18 0.07 11.35 4.78
CA ALA A 18 1.22 10.48 5.03
C ALA A 18 1.06 9.65 6.30
N ASP A 19 0.54 10.25 7.36
CA ASP A 19 0.29 9.57 8.64
C ASP A 19 -0.81 8.52 8.51
N GLN A 20 -1.88 8.80 7.75
CA GLN A 20 -2.95 7.83 7.49
C GLN A 20 -2.46 6.64 6.66
N VAL A 21 -1.66 6.88 5.61
CA VAL A 21 -1.05 5.80 4.82
C VAL A 21 -0.15 4.93 5.69
N ALA A 22 0.70 5.55 6.53
CA ALA A 22 1.59 4.82 7.43
C ALA A 22 0.83 4.03 8.51
N ALA A 23 -0.27 4.58 9.05
CA ALA A 23 -1.07 3.92 10.07
C ALA A 23 -1.67 2.59 9.58
N SER A 24 -1.97 2.48 8.27
CA SER A 24 -2.53 1.28 7.64
C SER A 24 -1.69 0.02 7.84
N LEU A 25 -0.37 0.17 7.96
CA LEU A 25 0.60 -0.93 8.12
C LEU A 25 0.52 -1.59 9.49
N THR A 26 0.04 -0.86 10.49
CA THR A 26 -0.05 -1.33 11.88
C THR A 26 -1.48 -1.64 12.31
N ALA A 27 -2.42 -1.63 11.35
CA ALA A 27 -3.84 -1.82 11.62
C ALA A 27 -4.10 -3.19 12.28
N PRO A 28 -4.62 -3.23 13.52
CA PRO A 28 -4.88 -4.48 14.19
C PRO A 28 -6.09 -5.18 13.56
N TYR A 29 -5.97 -6.48 13.31
CA TYR A 29 -7.10 -7.30 12.87
C TYR A 29 -7.17 -8.64 13.62
N PRO A 30 -8.32 -8.98 14.23
CA PRO A 30 -8.49 -10.27 14.89
C PRO A 30 -8.50 -11.39 13.86
N THR A 31 -7.40 -12.15 13.78
CA THR A 31 -7.26 -13.22 12.80
C THR A 31 -7.89 -14.52 13.31
N PRO A 32 -8.85 -15.11 12.57
CA PRO A 32 -9.41 -16.40 12.93
C PRO A 32 -8.33 -17.50 12.90
N PRO A 33 -8.31 -18.43 13.88
CA PRO A 33 -7.37 -19.55 13.86
C PRO A 33 -7.45 -20.42 12.60
N THR A 34 -8.63 -20.48 11.98
CA THR A 34 -8.90 -21.23 10.74
C THR A 34 -8.35 -20.57 9.47
N ARG A 35 -7.84 -19.34 9.57
CA ARG A 35 -7.27 -18.56 8.46
C ARG A 35 -5.95 -17.89 8.90
N SER A 36 -5.21 -18.51 9.83
CA SER A 36 -4.02 -17.90 10.43
C SER A 36 -2.91 -17.61 9.43
N TYR A 37 -2.89 -18.28 8.27
CA TYR A 37 -1.96 -18.00 7.18
C TYR A 37 -2.19 -16.62 6.52
N LEU A 38 -3.36 -16.00 6.66
CA LEU A 38 -3.66 -14.65 6.16
C LEU A 38 -3.31 -13.55 7.18
N HIS A 39 -2.86 -13.89 8.39
CA HIS A 39 -2.57 -12.89 9.43
C HIS A 39 -1.79 -11.66 8.95
N PRO A 40 -0.73 -11.79 8.11
CA PRO A 40 0.06 -10.64 7.67
C PRO A 40 -0.71 -9.61 6.83
N VAL A 41 -1.81 -10.00 6.19
CA VAL A 41 -2.51 -9.17 5.19
C VAL A 41 -3.88 -8.68 5.65
N LEU A 42 -4.45 -9.26 6.70
CA LEU A 42 -5.82 -8.93 7.13
C LEU A 42 -5.94 -7.53 7.75
N GLY A 43 -4.91 -7.07 8.47
CA GLY A 43 -4.85 -5.70 9.01
C GLY A 43 -4.91 -4.65 7.90
N PRO A 44 -3.93 -4.66 6.98
CA PRO A 44 -3.92 -3.74 5.85
C PRO A 44 -5.15 -3.85 4.95
N LEU A 45 -5.68 -5.06 4.70
CA LEU A 45 -6.92 -5.23 3.93
C LEU A 45 -8.13 -4.59 4.60
N ALA A 46 -8.21 -4.63 5.93
CA ALA A 46 -9.33 -4.05 6.66
C ALA A 46 -9.25 -2.52 6.74
N ALA A 47 -8.04 -1.96 6.90
CA ALA A 47 -7.81 -0.52 6.96
C ALA A 47 -7.80 0.15 5.58
N GLY A 48 -7.37 -0.58 4.54
CA GLY A 48 -7.13 -0.05 3.19
C GLY A 48 -8.27 0.81 2.63
N PRO A 49 -9.53 0.33 2.63
CA PRO A 49 -10.64 1.11 2.12
C PRO A 49 -10.86 2.45 2.85
N GLN A 50 -10.56 2.52 4.15
CA GLN A 50 -10.72 3.74 4.95
C GLN A 50 -9.65 4.78 4.61
N VAL A 51 -8.42 4.33 4.38
CA VAL A 51 -7.31 5.20 3.95
C VAL A 51 -7.56 5.73 2.55
N ALA A 52 -8.00 4.87 1.61
CA ALA A 52 -8.36 5.30 0.26
C ALA A 52 -9.50 6.32 0.27
N ALA A 53 -10.52 6.11 1.12
CA ALA A 53 -11.62 7.06 1.28
C ALA A 53 -11.14 8.41 1.85
N HIS A 54 -10.25 8.39 2.83
CA HIS A 54 -9.68 9.61 3.42
C HIS A 54 -8.87 10.42 2.39
N LEU A 55 -7.99 9.77 1.63
CA LEU A 55 -7.22 10.42 0.56
C LEU A 55 -8.15 11.01 -0.51
N SER A 56 -9.22 10.30 -0.86
CA SER A 56 -10.24 10.79 -1.78
C SER A 56 -10.96 12.03 -1.24
N GLU A 57 -11.36 12.02 0.04
CA GLU A 57 -12.05 13.15 0.67
C GLU A 57 -11.17 14.41 0.71
N GLN A 58 -9.89 14.24 1.03
CA GLN A 58 -8.93 15.35 1.00
C GLN A 58 -8.72 15.90 -0.42
N LEU A 59 -8.63 15.01 -1.42
CA LEU A 59 -8.54 15.41 -2.83
C LEU A 59 -9.81 16.16 -3.29
N ASP A 60 -10.99 15.64 -2.96
CA ASP A 60 -12.28 16.26 -3.28
C ASP A 60 -12.40 17.65 -2.63
N THR A 61 -11.91 17.81 -1.40
CA THR A 61 -11.89 19.11 -0.70
C THR A 61 -11.10 20.17 -1.47
N LEU A 62 -9.94 19.79 -2.04
CA LEU A 62 -9.14 20.69 -2.89
C LEU A 62 -9.79 20.94 -4.26
N ILE A 63 -10.49 19.96 -4.83
CA ILE A 63 -11.19 20.11 -6.11
C ILE A 63 -12.41 21.03 -5.98
N ASP A 64 -13.17 20.91 -4.89
CA ASP A 64 -14.36 21.71 -4.61
C ASP A 64 -14.02 23.14 -4.22
N ASN A 65 -12.83 23.36 -3.63
CA ASN A 65 -12.30 24.67 -3.31
C ASN A 65 -10.95 24.89 -4.02
N PRO A 66 -10.93 24.94 -5.36
CA PRO A 66 -9.69 24.96 -6.10
C PRO A 66 -9.02 26.31 -5.90
N GLY A 67 -7.96 26.31 -5.10
CA GLY A 67 -7.00 27.39 -5.10
C GLY A 67 -6.37 27.53 -6.50
N ARG A 68 -5.93 28.74 -6.84
CA ARG A 68 -5.42 29.06 -8.19
C ARG A 68 -3.91 29.28 -8.20
N THR A 69 -3.21 28.77 -7.19
CA THR A 69 -1.77 28.90 -7.05
C THR A 69 -1.05 27.63 -7.50
N LEU A 70 0.26 27.74 -7.72
CA LEU A 70 1.09 26.58 -8.03
C LEU A 70 1.17 25.61 -6.85
N ALA A 71 1.11 26.11 -5.61
CA ALA A 71 1.08 25.28 -4.41
C ALA A 71 -0.19 24.40 -4.36
N ASP A 72 -1.34 24.96 -4.74
CA ASP A 72 -2.60 24.20 -4.81
C ASP A 72 -2.51 23.06 -5.83
N LEU A 73 -2.01 23.36 -7.04
CA LEU A 73 -1.82 22.36 -8.08
C LEU A 73 -0.80 21.29 -7.69
N PHE A 74 0.27 21.70 -7.00
CA PHE A 74 1.31 20.81 -6.48
C PHE A 74 0.71 19.83 -5.47
N ALA A 75 0.04 20.33 -4.43
CA ALA A 75 -0.60 19.50 -3.41
C ALA A 75 -1.68 18.59 -4.01
N LEU A 76 -2.51 19.11 -4.92
CA LEU A 76 -3.52 18.31 -5.63
C LEU A 76 -2.89 17.17 -6.41
N SER A 77 -1.81 17.43 -7.15
CA SER A 77 -1.11 16.39 -7.90
C SER A 77 -0.42 15.37 -7.00
N SER A 78 0.16 15.79 -5.87
CA SER A 78 0.74 14.89 -4.88
C SER A 78 -0.31 13.93 -4.28
N LEU A 79 -1.46 14.47 -3.83
CA LEU A 79 -2.56 13.65 -3.30
C LEU A 79 -3.17 12.71 -4.36
N ALA A 80 -3.37 13.21 -5.59
CA ALA A 80 -3.90 12.39 -6.67
C ALA A 80 -2.95 11.22 -7.00
N SER A 81 -1.63 11.48 -7.00
CA SER A 81 -0.61 10.45 -7.15
C SER A 81 -0.60 9.46 -5.99
N ALA A 82 -0.70 9.93 -4.74
CA ALA A 82 -0.77 9.07 -3.56
C ALA A 82 -2.01 8.17 -3.60
N LEU A 83 -3.19 8.73 -3.88
CA LEU A 83 -4.44 7.97 -4.00
C LEU A 83 -4.37 6.93 -5.11
N GLY A 84 -3.90 7.31 -6.31
CA GLY A 84 -3.77 6.39 -7.43
C GLY A 84 -2.82 5.23 -7.12
N TRP A 85 -1.65 5.53 -6.58
CA TRP A 85 -0.66 4.53 -6.21
C TRP A 85 -1.19 3.62 -5.09
N TYR A 86 -1.76 4.19 -4.02
CA TYR A 86 -2.30 3.42 -2.90
C TYR A 86 -3.42 2.47 -3.35
N THR A 87 -4.34 2.94 -4.20
CA THR A 87 -5.45 2.12 -4.69
C THR A 87 -4.98 0.97 -5.59
N GLU A 88 -3.96 1.19 -6.42
CA GLU A 88 -3.33 0.12 -7.21
C GLU A 88 -2.63 -0.92 -6.31
N SER A 89 -1.88 -0.46 -5.31
CA SER A 89 -1.22 -1.34 -4.33
C SER A 89 -2.23 -2.16 -3.53
N LEU A 90 -3.34 -1.55 -3.09
CA LEU A 90 -4.42 -2.25 -2.40
C LEU A 90 -5.13 -3.28 -3.31
N THR A 91 -5.38 -2.93 -4.57
CA THR A 91 -5.97 -3.86 -5.55
C THR A 91 -5.05 -5.06 -5.78
N THR A 92 -3.74 -4.82 -5.88
CA THR A 92 -2.73 -5.88 -5.98
C THR A 92 -2.75 -6.80 -4.76
N LEU A 93 -2.87 -6.25 -3.56
CA LEU A 93 -3.00 -7.04 -2.33
C LEU A 93 -4.28 -7.88 -2.33
N ILE A 94 -5.43 -7.30 -2.70
CA ILE A 94 -6.71 -8.02 -2.78
C ILE A 94 -6.58 -9.23 -3.71
N HIS A 95 -6.04 -9.05 -4.92
CA HIS A 95 -5.84 -10.15 -5.87
C HIS A 95 -4.86 -11.21 -5.37
N ALA A 96 -3.79 -10.82 -4.66
CA ALA A 96 -2.89 -11.77 -4.04
C ALA A 96 -3.62 -12.63 -2.99
N VAL A 97 -4.47 -12.01 -2.17
CA VAL A 97 -5.25 -12.73 -1.15
C VAL A 97 -6.31 -13.64 -1.75
N GLU A 98 -7.00 -13.20 -2.81
CA GLU A 98 -7.93 -14.05 -3.58
C GLU A 98 -7.20 -15.29 -4.11
N THR A 99 -6.03 -15.09 -4.73
CA THR A 99 -5.20 -16.18 -5.26
C THR A 99 -4.76 -17.16 -4.16
N ILE A 100 -4.39 -16.66 -2.97
CA ILE A 100 -4.06 -17.50 -1.81
C ILE A 100 -5.29 -18.31 -1.34
N CYS A 101 -6.47 -17.68 -1.31
CA CYS A 101 -7.71 -18.33 -0.90
C CYS A 101 -8.11 -19.43 -1.88
N ASP A 102 -8.06 -19.17 -3.18
CA ASP A 102 -8.35 -20.17 -4.23
C ASP A 102 -7.38 -21.35 -4.14
N ASN A 103 -6.08 -21.05 -4.02
CA ASN A 103 -5.05 -22.07 -3.90
C ASN A 103 -5.16 -22.89 -2.62
N THR A 104 -5.73 -22.36 -1.54
CA THR A 104 -5.95 -23.12 -0.28
C THR A 104 -7.28 -23.88 -0.27
N GLY A 105 -8.29 -23.45 -1.05
CA GLY A 105 -9.61 -24.11 -1.15
C GLY A 105 -9.69 -25.29 -2.12
N LEU A 106 -8.70 -25.47 -3.01
CA LEU A 106 -8.66 -26.58 -3.96
C LEU A 106 -8.41 -27.94 -3.27
N PRO A 107 -9.09 -29.04 -3.65
CA PRO A 107 -8.82 -30.38 -3.12
C PRO A 107 -7.38 -30.83 -3.43
N GLU A 108 -6.79 -31.65 -2.54
CA GLU A 108 -5.45 -32.20 -2.75
C GLU A 108 -5.39 -33.03 -4.06
N GLY A 109 -4.42 -32.74 -4.92
CA GLY A 109 -4.20 -33.48 -6.18
C GLY A 109 -4.94 -32.93 -7.40
N SER A 110 -5.47 -31.71 -7.36
CA SER A 110 -6.01 -31.06 -8.56
C SER A 110 -4.88 -30.86 -9.60
N PRO A 111 -5.02 -31.38 -10.84
CA PRO A 111 -3.99 -31.30 -11.88
C PRO A 111 -3.75 -29.88 -12.40
N ASP A 112 -4.64 -28.94 -12.08
CA ASP A 112 -4.54 -27.51 -12.39
C ASP A 112 -3.88 -26.68 -11.27
N SER A 113 -3.42 -27.30 -10.18
CA SER A 113 -2.62 -26.56 -9.19
C SER A 113 -1.29 -26.17 -9.86
N PRO A 114 -1.03 -24.87 -10.12
CA PRO A 114 0.30 -24.47 -10.54
C PRO A 114 1.28 -24.90 -9.44
N PRO A 115 2.47 -25.42 -9.79
CA PRO A 115 3.49 -25.68 -8.79
C PRO A 115 3.72 -24.38 -8.04
N LEU A 116 3.48 -24.39 -6.72
CA LEU A 116 3.90 -23.32 -5.84
C LEU A 116 5.37 -23.03 -6.16
N PRO A 117 5.76 -21.77 -6.41
CA PRO A 117 7.11 -21.45 -6.82
C PRO A 117 8.08 -22.09 -5.82
N ALA A 118 9.04 -22.86 -6.35
CA ALA A 118 10.08 -23.43 -5.50
C ALA A 118 10.76 -22.26 -4.79
N SER A 119 10.66 -22.25 -3.46
CA SER A 119 11.25 -21.22 -2.59
C SER A 119 12.75 -21.14 -2.84
N THR A 120 13.18 -20.25 -3.74
CA THR A 120 14.59 -19.88 -3.92
C THR A 120 15.02 -18.76 -2.98
N ALA A 121 14.17 -18.37 -2.03
CA ALA A 121 14.54 -17.44 -0.98
C ALA A 121 15.47 -18.14 0.04
N THR A 122 16.71 -17.69 0.10
CA THR A 122 17.62 -17.89 1.23
C THR A 122 16.88 -17.48 2.51
N ALA A 123 16.39 -18.45 3.28
CA ALA A 123 15.48 -18.21 4.39
C ALA A 123 16.10 -17.37 5.52
N PRO A 124 15.49 -16.24 5.92
CA PRO A 124 15.54 -15.81 7.31
C PRO A 124 14.25 -16.27 8.00
N HIS A 125 14.41 -16.93 9.15
CA HIS A 125 13.35 -17.48 10.03
C HIS A 125 12.83 -18.88 9.64
N THR A 126 13.55 -19.90 10.10
CA THR A 126 13.03 -21.27 10.17
C THR A 126 11.90 -21.33 11.21
N LEU A 127 10.66 -21.11 10.77
CA LEU A 127 9.50 -21.39 11.61
C LEU A 127 9.58 -22.84 12.11
N PRO A 128 9.36 -23.10 13.41
CA PRO A 128 9.39 -24.45 13.93
C PRO A 128 8.38 -25.30 13.17
N LEU A 129 8.86 -26.38 12.56
CA LEU A 129 8.04 -27.26 11.71
C LEU A 129 6.83 -27.84 12.48
N ALA A 130 6.97 -27.99 13.81
CA ALA A 130 5.87 -28.36 14.71
C ALA A 130 4.75 -27.30 14.78
N SER A 131 5.10 -26.01 14.82
CA SER A 131 4.13 -24.91 14.86
C SER A 131 3.37 -24.78 13.54
N VAL A 132 4.07 -24.94 12.41
CA VAL A 132 3.45 -24.96 11.07
C VAL A 132 2.44 -26.10 10.97
N ARG A 133 2.81 -27.32 11.39
CA ARG A 133 1.88 -28.47 11.38
C ARG A 133 0.65 -28.25 12.26
N ALA A 134 0.82 -27.68 13.46
CA ALA A 134 -0.29 -27.41 14.36
C ALA A 134 -1.26 -26.36 13.78
N ALA A 135 -0.73 -25.28 13.20
CA ALA A 135 -1.55 -24.24 12.57
C ALA A 135 -2.25 -24.75 11.30
N ALA A 136 -1.55 -25.54 10.48
CA ALA A 136 -2.11 -26.18 9.29
C ALA A 136 -3.29 -27.10 9.65
N ALA A 137 -3.18 -27.87 10.74
CA ALA A 137 -4.27 -28.71 11.24
C ALA A 137 -5.50 -27.91 11.70
N LEU A 138 -5.32 -26.73 12.29
CA LEU A 138 -6.42 -25.84 12.67
C LEU A 138 -7.12 -25.22 11.45
N CYS A 139 -6.40 -25.07 10.35
CA CYS A 139 -6.90 -24.55 9.08
C CYS A 139 -7.46 -25.64 8.16
N ASP A 140 -7.37 -26.92 8.55
CA ASP A 140 -7.73 -28.09 7.73
C ASP A 140 -7.02 -28.12 6.36
N ILE A 141 -5.73 -27.77 6.33
CA ILE A 141 -4.90 -27.79 5.12
C ILE A 141 -3.57 -28.51 5.35
N ALA A 142 -2.97 -29.04 4.27
CA ALA A 142 -1.64 -29.66 4.32
C ALA A 142 -0.57 -28.68 4.85
N PRO A 143 0.40 -29.14 5.65
CA PRO A 143 1.47 -28.30 6.16
C PRO A 143 2.27 -27.55 5.08
N ASP A 144 2.57 -28.20 3.95
CA ASP A 144 3.32 -27.58 2.84
C ASP A 144 2.48 -26.49 2.16
N ARG A 145 1.17 -26.73 2.03
CA ARG A 145 0.22 -25.76 1.47
C ARG A 145 0.02 -24.56 2.41
N TYR A 146 -0.07 -24.81 3.71
CA TYR A 146 -0.09 -23.75 4.72
C TYR A 146 1.18 -22.90 4.66
N ALA A 147 2.35 -23.52 4.60
CA ALA A 147 3.62 -22.81 4.54
C ALA A 147 3.72 -21.94 3.26
N GLY A 148 3.31 -22.47 2.11
CA GLY A 148 3.23 -21.70 0.87
C GLY A 148 2.27 -20.52 0.96
N ALA A 149 1.06 -20.74 1.46
CA ALA A 149 0.06 -19.69 1.64
C ALA A 149 0.53 -18.58 2.59
N LEU A 150 1.18 -18.94 3.70
CA LEU A 150 1.75 -17.99 4.64
C LEU A 150 2.92 -17.21 4.01
N ALA A 151 3.81 -17.88 3.27
CA ALA A 151 4.90 -17.21 2.57
C ALA A 151 4.39 -16.19 1.55
N SER A 152 3.38 -16.56 0.74
CA SER A 152 2.74 -15.64 -0.21
C SER A 152 2.03 -14.49 0.50
N ALA A 153 1.38 -14.71 1.65
CA ALA A 153 0.78 -13.65 2.43
C ALA A 153 1.83 -12.69 3.00
N LEU A 154 2.96 -13.20 3.50
CA LEU A 154 4.07 -12.37 3.97
C LEU A 154 4.69 -11.54 2.84
N GLU A 155 4.88 -12.13 1.66
CA GLU A 155 5.39 -11.42 0.49
C GLU A 155 4.44 -10.31 0.03
N ALA A 156 3.14 -10.62 -0.07
CA ALA A 156 2.13 -9.64 -0.45
C ALA A 156 2.01 -8.49 0.58
N GLY A 157 2.08 -8.81 1.88
CA GLY A 157 2.10 -7.82 2.95
C GLY A 157 3.35 -6.93 2.89
N ALA A 158 4.54 -7.53 2.81
CA ALA A 158 5.80 -6.79 2.73
C ALA A 158 5.88 -5.88 1.50
N ARG A 159 5.28 -6.29 0.38
CA ARG A 159 5.14 -5.43 -0.79
C ARG A 159 4.28 -4.22 -0.48
N LEU A 160 3.08 -4.40 0.09
CA LEU A 160 2.24 -3.27 0.47
C LEU A 160 2.94 -2.35 1.48
N ASP A 161 3.65 -2.91 2.46
CA ASP A 161 4.42 -2.15 3.44
C ASP A 161 5.42 -1.21 2.75
N THR A 162 6.21 -1.75 1.81
CA THR A 162 7.18 -0.97 1.02
C THR A 162 6.49 0.15 0.23
N GLU A 163 5.40 -0.17 -0.47
CA GLU A 163 4.66 0.81 -1.28
C GLU A 163 4.07 1.93 -0.41
N CYS A 164 3.51 1.61 0.76
CA CYS A 164 2.99 2.60 1.70
C CYS A 164 4.08 3.46 2.34
N GLU A 165 5.24 2.88 2.67
CA GLU A 165 6.39 3.64 3.16
C GLU A 165 6.88 4.65 2.12
N GLU A 166 6.99 4.24 0.85
CA GLU A 166 7.35 5.12 -0.26
C GLU A 166 6.33 6.25 -0.46
N ILE A 167 5.03 5.93 -0.44
CA ILE A 167 3.97 6.93 -0.56
C ILE A 167 4.02 7.93 0.61
N ALA A 168 4.14 7.44 1.84
CA ALA A 168 4.16 8.29 3.02
C ALA A 168 5.44 9.15 3.11
N ALA A 169 6.59 8.64 2.66
CA ALA A 169 7.81 9.42 2.55
C ALA A 169 7.67 10.51 1.47
N GLY A 170 7.16 10.17 0.29
CA GLY A 170 6.95 11.11 -0.80
C GLY A 170 5.98 12.24 -0.45
N LEU A 171 4.89 11.92 0.26
CA LEU A 171 3.95 12.94 0.77
C LEU A 171 4.62 13.92 1.74
N ARG A 172 5.51 13.44 2.63
CA ARG A 172 6.25 14.32 3.56
C ARG A 172 7.27 15.19 2.83
N GLU A 173 7.99 14.64 1.86
CA GLU A 173 8.91 15.43 1.03
C GLU A 173 8.15 16.50 0.23
N ASP A 174 6.97 16.16 -0.29
CA ASP A 174 6.10 17.11 -0.99
C ASP A 174 5.56 18.19 -0.05
N ALA A 175 5.23 17.84 1.20
CA ALA A 175 4.85 18.79 2.22
C ALA A 175 5.99 19.79 2.53
N GLU A 176 7.22 19.30 2.72
CA GLU A 176 8.40 20.14 2.93
C GLU A 176 8.69 21.06 1.74
N ALA A 177 8.46 20.59 0.51
CA ALA A 177 8.66 21.39 -0.70
C ALA A 177 7.73 22.61 -0.78
N LEU A 178 6.53 22.55 -0.20
CA LEU A 178 5.58 23.67 -0.16
C LEU A 178 6.06 24.86 0.67
N HIS A 179 6.96 24.64 1.64
CA HIS A 179 7.57 25.71 2.44
C HIS A 179 8.66 26.49 1.69
N SER A 180 9.12 25.97 0.55
CA SER A 180 10.19 26.53 -0.26
C SER A 180 9.64 26.98 -1.63
N PRO A 181 9.27 28.28 -1.79
CA PRO A 181 8.66 28.77 -3.04
C PRO A 181 9.55 28.62 -4.28
N GLU A 182 10.87 28.51 -4.10
CA GLU A 182 11.83 28.17 -5.15
C GLU A 182 11.61 26.77 -5.76
N ASN A 183 11.10 25.81 -4.98
CA ASN A 183 10.82 24.44 -5.46
C ASN A 183 9.56 24.38 -6.34
N LEU A 184 8.68 25.38 -6.20
CA LEU A 184 7.46 25.52 -6.99
C LEU A 184 7.65 26.37 -8.26
N ALA A 185 8.88 26.84 -8.52
CA ALA A 185 9.17 27.67 -9.68
C ALA A 185 8.94 26.86 -10.97
N PRO A 186 8.18 27.39 -11.95
CA PRO A 186 7.86 26.66 -13.17
C PRO A 186 9.11 26.48 -14.04
N GLY A 187 9.50 25.23 -14.30
CA GLY A 187 10.52 24.93 -15.31
C GLY A 187 11.42 23.74 -15.01
N GLY A 188 10.89 22.52 -15.11
CA GLY A 188 11.67 21.28 -15.14
C GLY A 188 10.95 20.10 -14.49
N PRO A 189 11.43 18.86 -14.66
CA PRO A 189 10.87 17.71 -13.94
C PRO A 189 10.97 17.88 -12.42
N GLU A 190 11.98 18.62 -11.93
CA GLU A 190 12.16 18.92 -10.50
C GLU A 190 11.09 19.83 -9.88
N SER A 191 10.27 20.51 -10.70
CA SER A 191 9.13 21.29 -10.19
C SER A 191 7.87 20.44 -9.99
N LEU A 192 7.92 19.14 -10.31
CA LEU A 192 6.85 18.19 -10.04
C LEU A 192 6.99 17.62 -8.62
N PRO A 193 5.88 17.28 -7.95
CA PRO A 193 5.94 16.55 -6.69
C PRO A 193 6.77 15.28 -6.82
N HIS A 194 7.48 14.92 -5.75
CA HIS A 194 8.23 13.69 -5.60
C HIS A 194 7.40 12.49 -6.04
N LEU A 195 6.15 12.37 -5.57
CA LEU A 195 5.30 11.24 -5.94
C LEU A 195 5.02 11.15 -7.44
N VAL A 196 4.82 12.28 -8.10
CA VAL A 196 4.64 12.32 -9.57
C VAL A 196 5.91 11.84 -10.27
N ARG A 197 7.09 12.31 -9.84
CA ARG A 197 8.38 11.89 -10.40
C ARG A 197 8.65 10.40 -10.18
N ALA A 198 8.32 9.88 -9.00
CA ALA A 198 8.46 8.47 -8.66
C ALA A 198 7.58 7.58 -9.57
N LEU A 199 6.31 7.95 -9.77
CA LEU A 199 5.41 7.23 -10.66
C LEU A 199 5.88 7.26 -12.12
N LEU A 200 6.34 8.41 -12.63
CA LEU A 200 6.88 8.51 -13.98
C LEU A 200 8.08 7.58 -14.17
N SER A 201 9.01 7.58 -13.21
CA SER A 201 10.19 6.70 -13.24
C SER A 201 9.81 5.21 -13.25
N ARG A 202 8.75 4.82 -12.54
CA ARG A 202 8.22 3.45 -12.56
C ARG A 202 7.62 3.09 -13.91
N THR A 203 6.93 4.01 -14.58
CA THR A 203 6.38 3.73 -15.92
C THR A 203 7.46 3.62 -16.99
N GLU A 204 8.55 4.39 -16.90
CA GLU A 204 9.65 4.35 -17.86
C GLU A 204 10.50 3.07 -17.75
N THR A 205 10.57 2.47 -16.56
CA THR A 205 11.32 1.21 -16.33
C THR A 205 10.57 -0.04 -16.75
N VAL A 206 9.26 0.06 -16.98
CA VAL A 206 8.39 -1.04 -17.43
C VAL A 206 8.23 -1.06 -18.96
N ALA A 207 8.66 0.00 -19.66
CA ALA A 207 8.61 0.16 -21.12
C ALA A 207 9.83 -0.44 -21.84
#